data_AF-A0AAD5KDR7-F1
#
_entry.id   AF-A0AAD5KDR7-F1
#
_cell.length_a   1.000
_cell.length_b   1.000
_cell.length_c   1.000
_cell.angle_alpha   90.00
_cell.angle_beta   90.00
_cell.angle_gamma   90.00
#
_symmetry.space_group_name_H-M   'P 1'
#
loop_
_entity.id
_entity.type
_entity.pdbx_description
1 polymer ?
#
loop_
_entity_poly.entity_id
_entity_poly.type
_entity_poly.pdbx_seq_one_letter_code
_entity_poly.pdbx_strand_id
1 'polypeptide(L)'
;MDPAQFRKLCEERGISIPSTGTGFEELEKDPQAVADRAKALGAKYVMCAWIPHKKGEFNKENADRAIAAFNKGGKVLREKWDNLQISCAWPHGDETLLDYMIRNTDPNYVALQMDVMWTHFGGGNPVGLLQQYGKRWVSLHLKDFRKGAPRDMTGLTGPENDVPLGQGELDIPGILRESNKLGIKHMFIEDESDLELENLPKSIAYLRSLKY
;
A
#
# COMPACT_ATOMS: atom_id res chain seq x y z
N MET A 1 -13.95 -16.57 -10.57
CA MET A 1 -13.72 -16.20 -11.99
C MET A 1 -12.25 -16.44 -12.28
N ASP A 2 -11.92 -16.99 -13.45
CA ASP A 2 -10.53 -17.15 -13.84
C ASP A 2 -9.82 -15.78 -14.00
N PRO A 3 -8.56 -15.60 -13.56
CA PRO A 3 -7.86 -14.32 -13.66
C PRO A 3 -7.75 -13.75 -15.08
N ALA A 4 -7.54 -14.58 -16.10
CA ALA A 4 -7.45 -14.12 -17.48
C ALA A 4 -8.84 -13.66 -18.00
N GLN A 5 -9.90 -14.35 -17.59
CA GLN A 5 -11.27 -13.90 -17.86
C GLN A 5 -11.57 -12.54 -17.21
N PHE A 6 -11.16 -12.35 -15.96
CA PHE A 6 -11.33 -11.06 -15.26
C PHE A 6 -10.56 -9.93 -15.96
N ARG A 7 -9.29 -10.18 -16.30
CA ARG A 7 -8.47 -9.24 -17.07
C ARG A 7 -9.15 -8.80 -18.37
N LYS A 8 -9.70 -9.76 -19.13
CA LYS A 8 -10.41 -9.47 -20.38
C LYS A 8 -11.60 -8.51 -20.15
N LEU A 9 -12.39 -8.74 -19.11
CA LEU A 9 -13.53 -7.87 -18.77
C LEU A 9 -13.08 -6.44 -18.40
N CYS A 10 -11.93 -6.29 -17.74
CA CYS A 10 -11.33 -4.99 -17.45
C CYS A 10 -10.85 -4.30 -18.73
N GLU A 11 -10.13 -5.01 -19.60
CA GLU A 11 -9.62 -4.48 -20.87
C GLU A 11 -10.76 -4.00 -21.79
N GLU A 12 -11.86 -4.77 -21.89
CA GLU A 12 -13.07 -4.39 -22.64
C GLU A 12 -13.71 -3.08 -22.15
N ARG A 13 -13.43 -2.68 -20.90
CA ARG A 13 -13.92 -1.44 -20.27
C ARG A 13 -12.86 -0.34 -20.20
N GLY A 14 -11.68 -0.57 -20.79
CA GLY A 14 -10.55 0.36 -20.71
C GLY A 14 -9.91 0.47 -19.33
N ILE A 15 -10.11 -0.54 -18.46
CA ILE A 15 -9.56 -0.58 -17.11
C ILE A 15 -8.29 -1.43 -17.12
N SER A 16 -7.18 -0.85 -16.64
CA SER A 16 -5.93 -1.58 -16.41
C SER A 16 -5.82 -2.06 -14.96
N ILE A 17 -5.07 -3.15 -14.74
CA ILE A 17 -4.82 -3.72 -13.41
C ILE A 17 -3.32 -3.55 -13.12
N PRO A 18 -2.85 -2.39 -12.64
CA PRO A 18 -1.42 -2.18 -12.42
C PRO A 18 -0.86 -2.96 -11.22
N SER A 19 -1.69 -3.25 -10.22
CA SER A 19 -1.31 -3.97 -8.99
C SER A 19 -2.42 -4.93 -8.57
N THR A 20 -2.07 -5.96 -7.80
CA THR A 20 -3.01 -6.90 -7.15
C THR A 20 -2.57 -7.22 -5.73
N GLY A 21 -3.51 -7.52 -4.83
CA GLY A 21 -3.23 -7.97 -3.48
C GLY A 21 -2.89 -9.47 -3.38
N THR A 22 -2.15 -9.86 -2.34
CA THR A 22 -1.97 -11.25 -1.90
C THR A 22 -1.89 -11.35 -0.38
N GLY A 23 -2.29 -12.48 0.18
CA GLY A 23 -2.08 -12.77 1.60
C GLY A 23 -0.60 -13.05 1.91
N PHE A 24 -0.16 -12.70 3.12
CA PHE A 24 1.22 -12.95 3.54
C PHE A 24 1.59 -14.42 3.50
N GLU A 25 0.74 -15.29 4.04
CA GLU A 25 0.99 -16.73 4.06
C GLU A 25 0.97 -17.36 2.66
N GLU A 26 0.19 -16.80 1.72
CA GLU A 26 0.24 -17.24 0.32
C GLU A 26 1.63 -16.95 -0.28
N LEU A 27 2.12 -15.73 -0.10
CA LEU A 27 3.43 -15.30 -0.59
C LEU A 27 4.59 -16.06 0.07
N GLU A 28 4.49 -16.32 1.38
CA GLU A 28 5.51 -17.06 2.14
C GLU A 28 5.59 -18.52 1.70
N LYS A 29 4.43 -19.16 1.53
CA LYS A 29 4.29 -20.58 1.20
C LYS A 29 4.61 -20.87 -0.26
N ASP A 30 4.00 -20.13 -1.18
CA ASP A 30 4.10 -20.37 -2.62
C ASP A 30 4.13 -19.06 -3.43
N PRO A 31 5.28 -18.37 -3.46
CA PRO A 31 5.43 -17.15 -4.23
C PRO A 31 5.30 -17.38 -5.74
N GLN A 32 5.47 -18.61 -6.23
CA GLN A 32 5.32 -18.92 -7.66
C GLN A 32 3.84 -18.87 -8.05
N ALA A 33 2.95 -19.46 -7.24
CA ALA A 33 1.50 -19.38 -7.47
C ALA A 33 1.00 -17.92 -7.46
N VAL A 34 1.55 -17.08 -6.56
CA VAL A 34 1.25 -15.65 -6.51
C VAL A 34 1.71 -14.95 -7.80
N ALA A 35 2.93 -15.22 -8.25
CA ALA A 35 3.48 -14.66 -9.48
C ALA A 35 2.64 -15.07 -10.72
N ASP A 36 2.21 -16.32 -10.80
CA ASP A 36 1.42 -16.82 -11.92
C ASP A 36 0.03 -16.17 -11.96
N ARG A 37 -0.60 -15.97 -10.78
CA ARG A 37 -1.89 -15.26 -10.64
C ARG A 37 -1.75 -13.80 -11.07
N ALA A 38 -0.74 -13.08 -10.57
CA ALA A 38 -0.48 -11.70 -10.94
C ALA A 38 -0.22 -11.58 -12.45
N LYS A 39 0.51 -12.54 -13.02
CA LYS A 39 0.78 -12.58 -14.46
C LYS A 39 -0.48 -12.75 -15.29
N ALA A 40 -1.37 -13.64 -14.88
CA ALA A 40 -2.64 -13.86 -15.56
C ALA A 40 -3.54 -12.61 -15.52
N LEU A 41 -3.49 -11.84 -14.43
CA LEU A 41 -4.18 -10.53 -14.31
C LEU A 41 -3.52 -9.42 -15.15
N GLY A 42 -2.27 -9.61 -15.60
CA GLY A 42 -1.49 -8.55 -16.23
C GLY A 42 -1.00 -7.49 -15.23
N ALA A 43 -1.01 -7.81 -13.94
CA ALA A 43 -0.54 -6.94 -12.88
C ALA A 43 0.99 -6.82 -12.92
N LYS A 44 1.48 -5.60 -12.74
CA LYS A 44 2.93 -5.34 -12.64
C LYS A 44 3.43 -5.54 -11.23
N TYR A 45 2.58 -5.26 -10.25
CA TYR A 45 2.94 -5.32 -8.85
C TYR A 45 2.03 -6.27 -8.07
N VAL A 46 2.60 -6.86 -7.03
CA VAL A 46 1.86 -7.61 -6.01
C VAL A 46 2.05 -6.90 -4.68
N MET A 47 0.96 -6.54 -4.01
CA MET A 47 0.97 -5.89 -2.70
C MET A 47 0.55 -6.89 -1.62
N CYS A 48 1.27 -6.87 -0.49
CA CYS A 48 0.85 -7.54 0.73
C CYS A 48 0.36 -6.49 1.75
N ALA A 49 -0.93 -6.58 2.11
CA ALA A 49 -1.61 -5.57 2.92
C ALA A 49 -1.42 -5.75 4.42
N TRP A 50 -1.09 -6.98 4.85
CA TRP A 50 -1.04 -7.32 6.26
C TRP A 50 -0.04 -8.42 6.54
N ILE A 51 0.81 -8.20 7.54
CA ILE A 51 1.69 -9.24 8.09
C ILE A 51 0.98 -9.83 9.30
N PRO A 52 0.75 -11.14 9.38
CA PRO A 52 0.06 -11.76 10.51
C PRO A 52 0.79 -11.53 11.83
N HIS A 53 0.10 -10.91 12.79
CA HIS A 53 0.58 -10.69 14.15
C HIS A 53 -0.62 -10.55 15.10
N LYS A 54 -0.37 -10.66 16.40
CA LYS A 54 -1.38 -10.37 17.43
C LYS A 54 -1.65 -8.86 17.46
N LYS A 55 -2.92 -8.46 17.58
CA LYS A 55 -3.34 -7.05 17.53
C LYS A 55 -2.50 -6.17 18.46
N GLY A 56 -1.91 -5.10 17.90
CA GLY A 56 -1.06 -4.16 18.64
C GLY A 56 0.31 -4.70 19.04
N GLU A 57 0.65 -5.92 18.64
CA GLU A 57 1.88 -6.62 19.01
C GLU A 57 2.70 -6.97 17.75
N PHE A 58 2.91 -5.99 16.88
CA PHE A 58 3.90 -6.12 15.81
C PHE A 58 5.31 -5.92 16.39
N ASN A 59 6.18 -6.91 16.22
CA ASN A 59 7.49 -6.96 16.86
C ASN A 59 8.59 -7.31 15.84
N LYS A 60 9.83 -7.39 16.31
CA LYS A 60 10.97 -7.69 15.46
C LYS A 60 10.90 -9.08 14.80
N GLU A 61 10.37 -10.09 15.48
CA GLU A 61 10.24 -11.45 14.92
C GLU A 61 9.27 -11.46 13.73
N ASN A 62 8.16 -10.74 13.85
CA ASN A 62 7.20 -10.56 12.76
C ASN A 62 7.86 -9.81 11.59
N ALA A 63 8.65 -8.77 11.87
CA ALA A 63 9.41 -8.04 10.86
C ALA A 63 10.46 -8.91 10.16
N ASP A 64 11.24 -9.72 10.90
CA ASP A 64 12.25 -10.62 10.36
C ASP A 64 11.62 -11.68 9.45
N ARG A 65 10.50 -12.28 9.87
CA ARG A 65 9.70 -13.20 9.05
C ARG A 65 9.23 -12.52 7.76
N ALA A 66 8.75 -11.28 7.87
CA ALA A 66 8.29 -10.51 6.73
C ALA A 66 9.43 -10.18 5.76
N ILE A 67 10.57 -9.71 6.25
CA ILE A 67 11.77 -9.45 5.44
C ILE A 67 12.17 -10.70 4.65
N ALA A 68 12.21 -11.87 5.31
CA ALA A 68 12.55 -13.13 4.65
C ALA A 68 11.53 -13.50 3.55
N ALA A 69 10.23 -13.43 3.86
CA ALA A 69 9.16 -13.73 2.91
C ALA A 69 9.18 -12.76 1.72
N PHE A 70 9.36 -11.46 1.96
CA PHE A 70 9.35 -10.45 0.91
C PHE A 70 10.61 -10.49 0.03
N ASN A 71 11.80 -10.73 0.58
CA ASN A 71 12.99 -10.91 -0.24
C ASN A 71 12.89 -12.18 -1.11
N LYS A 72 12.44 -13.30 -0.53
CA LYS A 72 12.26 -14.56 -1.28
C LYS A 72 11.17 -14.42 -2.35
N GLY A 73 10.00 -13.95 -1.97
CA GLY A 73 8.86 -13.77 -2.86
C GLY A 73 9.13 -12.72 -3.93
N GLY A 74 9.71 -11.58 -3.54
CA GLY A 74 10.10 -10.51 -4.44
C GLY A 74 11.13 -10.94 -5.47
N LYS A 75 12.08 -11.81 -5.10
CA LYS A 75 13.03 -12.40 -6.05
C LYS A 75 12.33 -13.29 -7.07
N VAL A 76 11.43 -14.18 -6.64
CA VAL A 76 10.64 -15.05 -7.55
C VAL A 76 9.77 -14.21 -8.48
N LEU A 77 9.11 -13.19 -7.93
CA LEU A 77 8.35 -12.22 -8.70
C LEU A 77 9.26 -11.54 -9.70
N ARG A 78 10.43 -11.02 -9.30
CA ARG A 78 11.43 -10.34 -10.16
C ARG A 78 11.94 -11.19 -11.32
N GLU A 79 12.29 -12.44 -11.04
CA GLU A 79 12.77 -13.40 -12.06
C GLU A 79 11.68 -13.73 -13.10
N LYS A 80 10.41 -13.47 -12.76
CA LYS A 80 9.26 -13.66 -13.64
C LYS A 80 8.68 -12.33 -14.18
N TRP A 81 8.85 -11.17 -13.49
CA TRP A 81 8.35 -9.81 -13.77
C TRP A 81 8.79 -8.70 -12.74
N ASP A 82 8.80 -7.40 -13.09
CA ASP A 82 9.20 -6.25 -12.24
C ASP A 82 8.44 -6.08 -10.88
N ASN A 83 9.12 -6.38 -9.77
CA ASN A 83 8.98 -5.91 -8.37
C ASN A 83 7.69 -6.24 -7.55
N LEU A 84 7.92 -6.76 -6.33
CA LEU A 84 6.93 -6.91 -5.24
C LEU A 84 6.76 -5.60 -4.45
N GLN A 85 5.58 -5.36 -3.86
CA GLN A 85 5.27 -4.21 -2.98
C GLN A 85 4.98 -4.66 -1.54
N ILE A 86 5.52 -3.91 -0.56
CA ILE A 86 5.18 -4.03 0.87
C ILE A 86 4.47 -2.76 1.33
N SER A 87 3.50 -2.91 2.25
CA SER A 87 2.93 -1.83 3.05
C SER A 87 3.02 -2.12 4.56
N CYS A 88 2.84 -1.07 5.36
CA CYS A 88 2.65 -1.01 6.83
C CYS A 88 3.84 -0.56 7.71
N ALA A 89 3.53 0.28 8.72
CA ALA A 89 4.50 0.94 9.60
C ALA A 89 4.20 0.79 11.10
N TRP A 90 5.24 0.50 11.89
CA TRP A 90 5.20 0.37 13.37
C TRP A 90 6.56 0.77 13.99
N PRO A 91 6.70 1.18 15.28
CA PRO A 91 7.94 1.65 15.93
C PRO A 91 8.94 0.54 16.42
N HIS A 92 10.28 0.79 16.46
CA HIS A 92 11.37 -0.12 16.91
C HIS A 92 12.67 0.56 17.42
N GLY A 93 12.86 0.69 18.73
CA GLY A 93 14.10 1.28 19.27
C GLY A 93 14.25 2.76 18.88
N ASP A 94 15.42 3.15 18.38
CA ASP A 94 15.67 4.52 17.87
C ASP A 94 15.11 4.74 16.44
N GLU A 95 14.54 3.70 15.82
CA GLU A 95 13.91 3.75 14.50
C GLU A 95 12.51 3.14 14.53
N THR A 96 11.83 3.05 13.39
CA THR A 96 10.57 2.29 13.29
C THR A 96 10.84 0.86 12.78
N LEU A 97 10.01 -0.12 13.15
CA LEU A 97 9.96 -1.44 12.49
C LEU A 97 9.75 -1.27 10.97
N LEU A 98 9.07 -0.20 10.52
CA LEU A 98 9.03 0.17 9.10
C LEU A 98 10.45 0.43 8.57
N ASP A 99 11.19 1.35 9.21
CA ASP A 99 12.54 1.71 8.78
C ASP A 99 13.45 0.48 8.77
N TYR A 100 13.36 -0.35 9.80
CA TYR A 100 14.07 -1.62 9.91
C TYR A 100 13.75 -2.53 8.71
N MET A 101 12.47 -2.73 8.38
CA MET A 101 12.08 -3.56 7.24
C MET A 101 12.51 -3.00 5.89
N ILE A 102 12.38 -1.68 5.68
CA ILE A 102 12.80 -1.04 4.42
C ILE A 102 14.31 -1.21 4.20
N ARG A 103 15.12 -1.08 5.27
CA ARG A 103 16.58 -1.22 5.20
C ARG A 103 17.04 -2.66 5.00
N ASN A 104 16.27 -3.63 5.47
CA ASN A 104 16.61 -5.06 5.39
C ASN A 104 15.95 -5.79 4.21
N THR A 105 15.17 -5.09 3.38
CA THR A 105 14.64 -5.62 2.12
C THR A 105 15.47 -5.17 0.93
N ASP A 106 15.71 -6.08 -0.01
CA ASP A 106 16.49 -5.80 -1.22
C ASP A 106 15.68 -4.90 -2.18
N PRO A 107 16.17 -3.69 -2.49
CA PRO A 107 15.45 -2.75 -3.35
C PRO A 107 15.26 -3.25 -4.80
N ASN A 108 16.00 -4.27 -5.23
CA ASN A 108 15.82 -4.90 -6.55
C ASN A 108 14.62 -5.85 -6.59
N TYR A 109 14.16 -6.34 -5.44
CA TYR A 109 13.07 -7.31 -5.33
C TYR A 109 11.83 -6.69 -4.71
N VAL A 110 12.03 -5.67 -3.86
CA VAL A 110 11.02 -5.08 -3.00
C VAL A 110 10.93 -3.58 -3.21
N ALA A 111 9.85 -3.17 -3.86
CA ALA A 111 9.34 -1.82 -3.88
C ALA A 111 8.39 -1.56 -2.70
N LEU A 112 8.05 -0.29 -2.49
CA LEU A 112 7.19 0.14 -1.39
C LEU A 112 5.90 0.75 -1.92
N GLN A 113 4.80 0.45 -1.23
CA GLN A 113 3.52 1.12 -1.39
C GLN A 113 3.15 1.77 -0.06
N MET A 114 2.86 3.07 -0.06
CA MET A 114 2.42 3.75 1.15
C MET A 114 0.90 3.85 1.15
N ASP A 115 0.28 3.32 2.20
CA ASP A 115 -1.04 3.75 2.61
C ASP A 115 -0.88 5.00 3.48
N VAL A 116 -1.38 6.12 2.97
CA VAL A 116 -1.15 7.43 3.61
C VAL A 116 -1.92 7.54 4.93
N MET A 117 -3.13 6.99 5.00
CA MET A 117 -3.96 7.00 6.21
C MET A 117 -3.36 6.09 7.26
N TRP A 118 -2.98 4.85 6.94
CA TRP A 118 -2.37 3.96 7.93
C TRP A 118 -1.00 4.43 8.40
N THR A 119 -0.22 5.06 7.52
CA THR A 119 1.03 5.72 7.90
C THR A 119 0.78 6.83 8.91
N HIS A 120 -0.20 7.70 8.63
CA HIS A 120 -0.60 8.78 9.54
C HIS A 120 -1.21 8.24 10.85
N PHE A 121 -2.03 7.20 10.78
CA PHE A 121 -2.66 6.54 11.92
C PHE A 121 -1.60 6.07 12.92
N GLY A 122 -0.56 5.36 12.44
CA GLY A 122 0.58 4.92 13.25
C GLY A 122 1.57 6.02 13.65
N GLY A 123 1.23 7.30 13.48
CA GLY A 123 2.07 8.44 13.88
C GLY A 123 3.18 8.82 12.89
N GLY A 124 3.25 8.17 11.72
CA GLY A 124 4.20 8.51 10.67
C GLY A 124 3.84 9.78 9.91
N ASN A 125 4.84 10.38 9.27
CA ASN A 125 4.67 11.52 8.36
C ASN A 125 4.76 11.03 6.90
N PRO A 126 3.65 10.95 6.14
CA PRO A 126 3.66 10.46 4.76
C PRO A 126 4.62 11.22 3.85
N VAL A 127 4.62 12.56 3.89
CA VAL A 127 5.51 13.37 3.04
C VAL A 127 6.98 13.17 3.43
N GLY A 128 7.27 13.09 4.73
CA GLY A 128 8.62 12.82 5.24
C GLY A 128 9.15 11.46 4.78
N LEU A 129 8.32 10.41 4.86
CA LEU A 129 8.68 9.07 4.41
C LEU A 129 8.85 8.97 2.90
N LEU A 130 8.02 9.69 2.13
CA LEU A 130 8.19 9.84 0.68
C LEU A 130 9.57 10.42 0.35
N GLN A 131 9.96 11.50 1.02
CA GLN A 131 11.26 12.14 0.83
C GLN A 131 12.43 11.24 1.25
N GLN A 132 12.29 10.55 2.38
CA GLN A 132 13.33 9.69 2.96
C GLN A 132 13.67 8.49 2.07
N TYR A 133 12.66 7.82 1.50
CA TYR A 133 12.85 6.58 0.73
C TYR A 133 12.69 6.74 -0.79
N GLY A 134 12.23 7.91 -1.24
CA GLY A 134 12.25 8.37 -2.62
C GLY A 134 11.81 7.30 -3.63
N LYS A 135 12.74 6.89 -4.49
CA LYS A 135 12.49 5.95 -5.61
C LYS A 135 12.08 4.54 -5.18
N ARG A 136 12.14 4.20 -3.89
CA ARG A 136 11.58 2.93 -3.39
C ARG A 136 10.05 2.91 -3.47
N TRP A 137 9.39 4.06 -3.37
CA TRP A 137 7.94 4.17 -3.49
C TRP A 137 7.51 4.10 -4.95
N VAL A 138 6.57 3.20 -5.25
CA VAL A 138 6.06 2.98 -6.63
C VAL A 138 4.56 3.22 -6.76
N SER A 139 3.84 3.20 -5.64
CA SER A 139 2.40 3.37 -5.58
C SER A 139 1.93 3.90 -4.22
N LEU A 140 0.69 4.38 -4.17
CA LEU A 140 0.02 4.85 -2.96
C LEU A 140 -1.41 4.34 -2.86
N HIS A 141 -1.87 4.08 -1.63
CA HIS A 141 -3.30 4.18 -1.31
C HIS A 141 -3.57 5.60 -0.78
N LEU A 142 -4.56 6.26 -1.38
CA LEU A 142 -5.07 7.55 -0.98
C LEU A 142 -6.36 7.31 -0.21
N LYS A 143 -6.29 7.62 1.08
CA LYS A 143 -7.36 7.55 2.07
C LYS A 143 -7.25 8.79 2.94
N ASP A 144 -8.35 9.28 3.49
CA ASP A 144 -8.32 10.42 4.40
C ASP A 144 -8.94 10.04 5.73
N PHE A 145 -8.40 10.61 6.80
CA PHE A 145 -8.73 10.21 8.16
C PHE A 145 -9.61 11.25 8.82
N ARG A 146 -10.68 10.83 9.48
CA ARG A 146 -11.62 11.73 10.15
C ARG A 146 -10.88 12.62 11.15
N LYS A 147 -11.08 13.94 11.02
CA LYS A 147 -10.44 14.96 11.87
C LYS A 147 -10.68 14.69 13.35
N GLY A 148 -9.60 14.64 14.12
CA GLY A 148 -9.67 14.49 15.58
C GLY A 148 -10.13 13.12 16.06
N ALA A 149 -10.25 12.13 15.17
CA ALA A 149 -10.47 10.75 15.58
C ALA A 149 -9.26 10.21 16.36
N PRO A 150 -9.48 9.33 17.36
CA PRO A 150 -8.39 8.73 18.09
C PRO A 150 -7.51 7.87 17.17
N ARG A 151 -6.20 7.92 17.41
CA ARG A 151 -5.20 7.11 16.73
C ARG A 151 -4.45 6.26 17.74
N ASP A 152 -4.04 5.08 17.31
CA ASP A 152 -3.21 4.17 18.10
C ASP A 152 -2.26 3.37 17.20
N MET A 153 -1.57 2.39 17.78
CA MET A 153 -0.61 1.53 17.05
C MET A 153 -1.19 0.16 16.67
N THR A 154 -2.51 -0.01 16.73
CA THR A 154 -3.15 -1.31 16.48
C THR A 154 -3.32 -1.63 15.00
N GLY A 155 -3.25 -0.62 14.13
CA GLY A 155 -3.53 -0.76 12.70
C GLY A 155 -5.01 -1.05 12.43
N LEU A 156 -5.91 -0.64 13.33
CA LEU A 156 -7.36 -0.87 13.21
C LEU A 156 -8.12 0.36 13.71
N THR A 157 -9.12 0.77 12.95
CA THR A 157 -10.06 1.83 13.33
C THR A 157 -11.46 1.49 12.80
N GLY A 158 -12.48 2.17 13.30
CA GLY A 158 -13.85 2.01 12.78
C GLY A 158 -14.01 2.60 11.37
N PRO A 159 -14.91 2.05 10.54
CA PRO A 159 -15.12 2.48 9.15
C PRO A 159 -15.56 3.94 9.04
N GLU A 160 -16.15 4.50 10.10
CA GLU A 160 -16.55 5.91 10.14
C GLU A 160 -15.36 6.90 10.19
N ASN A 161 -14.14 6.39 10.32
CA ASN A 161 -12.92 7.19 10.34
C ASN A 161 -12.23 7.29 8.97
N ASP A 162 -12.64 6.47 8.00
CA ASP A 162 -12.31 6.67 6.60
C ASP A 162 -13.34 7.65 6.00
N VAL A 163 -12.85 8.79 5.50
CA VAL A 163 -13.69 9.88 4.99
C VAL A 163 -13.24 10.29 3.60
N PRO A 164 -14.12 10.92 2.79
CA PRO A 164 -13.73 11.37 1.46
C PRO A 164 -12.47 12.23 1.47
N LEU A 165 -11.62 12.04 0.48
CA LEU A 165 -10.38 12.80 0.33
C LEU A 165 -10.65 14.31 0.39
N GLY A 166 -9.88 15.03 1.22
CA GLY A 166 -10.03 16.47 1.43
C GLY A 166 -11.01 16.86 2.53
N GLN A 167 -11.72 15.89 3.13
CA GLN A 167 -12.62 16.13 4.26
C GLN A 167 -11.99 15.70 5.60
N GLY A 168 -10.91 14.92 5.56
CA GLY A 168 -10.17 14.48 6.73
C GLY A 168 -9.00 15.40 7.08
N GLU A 169 -8.03 14.85 7.81
CA GLU A 169 -6.89 15.59 8.36
C GLU A 169 -5.57 15.41 7.61
N LEU A 170 -5.50 14.57 6.58
CA LEU A 170 -4.26 14.37 5.84
C LEU A 170 -3.98 15.51 4.84
N ASP A 171 -2.70 15.88 4.70
CA ASP A 171 -2.23 16.82 3.65
C ASP A 171 -2.16 16.11 2.29
N ILE A 172 -3.34 15.77 1.73
CA ILE A 172 -3.45 15.14 0.42
C ILE A 172 -2.74 15.97 -0.68
N PRO A 173 -2.88 17.32 -0.76
CA PRO A 173 -2.13 18.10 -1.74
C PRO A 173 -0.61 18.00 -1.58
N GLY A 174 -0.08 18.00 -0.35
CA GLY A 174 1.36 17.82 -0.09
C GLY A 174 1.87 16.45 -0.51
N ILE A 175 1.12 15.39 -0.18
CA ILE A 175 1.42 14.01 -0.59
C ILE A 175 1.48 13.92 -2.11
N LEU A 176 0.45 14.41 -2.81
CA LEU A 176 0.37 14.35 -4.27
C LEU A 176 1.49 15.14 -4.95
N ARG A 177 1.83 16.34 -4.45
CA ARG A 177 2.97 17.13 -4.94
C ARG A 177 4.28 16.36 -4.83
N GLU A 178 4.55 15.77 -3.67
CA GLU A 178 5.80 15.03 -3.45
C GLU A 178 5.85 13.77 -4.31
N SER A 179 4.72 13.09 -4.46
CA SER A 179 4.58 11.88 -5.26
C SER A 179 4.81 12.15 -6.75
N ASN A 180 4.30 13.28 -7.25
CA ASN A 180 4.57 13.76 -8.61
C ASN A 180 6.06 14.02 -8.83
N LYS A 181 6.75 14.70 -7.89
CA LYS A 181 8.20 14.95 -7.99
C LYS A 181 9.00 13.64 -8.04
N LEU A 182 8.58 12.63 -7.28
CA LEU A 182 9.22 11.32 -7.25
C LEU A 182 8.87 10.44 -8.46
N GLY A 183 7.89 10.85 -9.28
CA GLY A 183 7.46 10.10 -10.46
C GLY A 183 6.64 8.85 -10.13
N ILE A 184 5.95 8.82 -8.98
CA ILE A 184 5.05 7.74 -8.60
C ILE A 184 3.87 7.70 -9.58
N LYS A 185 3.68 6.57 -10.25
CA LYS A 185 2.73 6.44 -11.37
C LYS A 185 1.34 5.98 -10.96
N HIS A 186 1.22 5.29 -9.82
CA HIS A 186 -0.03 4.65 -9.41
C HIS A 186 -0.47 5.17 -8.06
N MET A 187 -1.70 5.68 -8.00
CA MET A 187 -2.35 6.10 -6.76
C MET A 187 -3.76 5.56 -6.80
N PHE A 188 -4.11 4.73 -5.82
CA PHE A 188 -5.42 4.11 -5.73
C PHE A 188 -6.22 4.87 -4.68
N ILE A 189 -7.45 5.30 -5.01
CA ILE A 189 -8.39 5.71 -3.98
C ILE A 189 -8.85 4.41 -3.31
N GLU A 190 -8.62 4.31 -2.00
CA GLU A 190 -9.16 3.23 -1.18
C GLU A 190 -10.19 3.86 -0.24
N ASP A 191 -11.31 3.19 -0.04
CA ASP A 191 -12.40 3.66 0.82
C ASP A 191 -12.93 2.43 1.54
N GLU A 192 -12.59 2.33 2.82
CA GLU A 192 -13.00 1.25 3.73
C GLU A 192 -14.17 1.67 4.63
N SER A 193 -14.86 2.76 4.27
CA SER A 193 -16.10 3.16 4.93
C SER A 193 -17.28 2.29 4.46
N ASP A 194 -18.37 2.27 5.24
CA ASP A 194 -19.63 1.63 4.83
C ASP A 194 -20.43 2.47 3.79
N LEU A 195 -19.82 3.54 3.26
CA LEU A 195 -20.41 4.52 2.35
C LEU A 195 -19.57 4.73 1.09
N GLU A 196 -18.78 3.73 0.70
CA GLU A 196 -17.78 3.81 -0.36
C GLU A 196 -18.39 4.25 -1.71
N LEU A 197 -19.60 3.79 -2.04
CA LEU A 197 -20.29 4.18 -3.27
C LEU A 197 -20.73 5.66 -3.27
N GLU A 198 -20.99 6.23 -2.09
CA GLU A 198 -21.33 7.65 -1.93
C GLU A 198 -20.09 8.53 -1.81
N ASN A 199 -19.02 8.00 -1.24
CA ASN A 199 -17.80 8.73 -0.91
C ASN A 199 -16.81 8.79 -2.08
N LEU A 200 -16.68 7.72 -2.88
CA LEU A 200 -15.81 7.68 -4.05
C LEU A 200 -16.06 8.84 -5.04
N PRO A 201 -17.30 9.19 -5.44
CA PRO A 201 -17.54 10.36 -6.29
C PRO A 201 -17.05 11.68 -5.69
N LYS A 202 -17.15 11.85 -4.36
CA LYS A 202 -16.68 13.05 -3.64
C LYS A 202 -15.15 13.12 -3.67
N SER A 203 -14.48 12.01 -3.39
CA SER A 203 -13.00 11.90 -3.47
C SER A 203 -12.49 12.19 -4.88
N ILE A 204 -13.14 11.64 -5.91
CA ILE A 204 -12.79 11.90 -7.32
C ILE A 204 -12.99 13.38 -7.67
N ALA A 205 -14.10 13.99 -7.25
CA ALA A 205 -14.37 15.41 -7.48
C ALA A 205 -13.33 16.30 -6.80
N TYR A 206 -12.95 15.98 -5.56
CA TYR A 206 -11.89 16.68 -4.83
C TYR A 206 -10.56 16.61 -5.57
N LEU A 207 -10.09 15.40 -5.93
CA LEU A 207 -8.81 15.23 -6.65
C LEU A 207 -8.78 15.99 -7.98
N ARG A 208 -9.90 16.02 -8.72
CA ARG A 208 -10.02 16.79 -9.98
C ARG A 208 -9.98 18.30 -9.77
N SER A 209 -10.35 18.79 -8.59
CA SER A 209 -10.33 20.21 -8.26
C SER A 209 -8.93 20.73 -7.91
N LEU A 210 -8.03 19.83 -7.51
CA LEU A 210 -6.68 20.20 -7.10
C LEU A 210 -5.84 20.67 -8.29
N LYS A 211 -5.05 21.72 -8.06
CA LYS A 211 -4.00 22.18 -8.97
C LYS A 211 -2.67 22.06 -8.23
N TYR A 212 -1.79 21.19 -8.71
CA TYR A 212 -0.53 20.87 -8.04
C TYR A 212 0.55 20.44 -9.03
#